data_AF-A0A0B1SR15-F1
#
_entry.id   AF-A0A0B1SR15-F1
#
_cell.length_a   1.000
_cell.length_b   1.000
_cell.length_c   1.000
_cell.angle_alpha   90.00
_cell.angle_beta   90.00
_cell.angle_gamma   90.00
#
_symmetry.space_group_name_H-M   'P 1'
#
loop_
_entity.id
_entity.type
_entity.pdbx_description
1 polymer ?
#
loop_
_entity_poly.entity_id
_entity_poly.type
_entity_poly.pdbx_seq_one_letter_code
_entity_poly.pdbx_strand_id
1 'polypeptide(L)'
;MNGRPYEAGKFAKSLRLQCMKEHLGLLPDARRPSNFNYDVSCDDPVSESFFVDVWQKTAHSNMLIYEEVFRTYPTDNVETFEEFEKWTGQMPLAEYSPQQAQEKLRDLNGTLVEFPLNFLCNANLTPGITTKEGLVPNAVFT
;
A
#
# COMPACT_ATOMS: atom_id res chain seq x y z
N MET A 1 -8.13 -23.96 2.09
CA MET A 1 -8.23 -23.17 0.85
C MET A 1 -9.70 -22.91 0.61
N ASN A 2 -10.12 -21.67 0.84
CA ASN A 2 -11.51 -21.28 1.00
C ASN A 2 -12.29 -22.20 1.97
N GLY A 3 -11.73 -22.47 3.14
CA GLY A 3 -12.33 -23.31 4.18
C GLY A 3 -12.31 -24.82 3.91
N ARG A 4 -11.79 -25.27 2.77
CA ARG A 4 -11.70 -26.69 2.40
C ARG A 4 -10.29 -27.26 2.59
N PRO A 5 -10.14 -28.57 2.89
CA PRO A 5 -8.85 -29.25 2.87
C PRO A 5 -8.16 -29.06 1.52
N TYR A 6 -6.85 -28.80 1.54
CA TYR A 6 -6.08 -28.54 0.32
C TYR A 6 -4.62 -28.93 0.49
N GLU A 7 -4.08 -29.68 -0.47
CA GLU A 7 -2.68 -30.07 -0.52
C GLU A 7 -1.87 -29.03 -1.28
N ALA A 8 -1.17 -28.16 -0.55
CA ALA A 8 -0.32 -27.14 -1.14
C ALA A 8 1.10 -27.64 -1.37
N GLY A 9 1.71 -27.28 -2.50
CA GLY A 9 3.13 -27.53 -2.75
C GLY A 9 4.01 -26.85 -1.70
N LYS A 10 4.99 -27.60 -1.16
CA LYS A 10 5.81 -27.17 -0.01
C LYS A 10 6.50 -25.83 -0.24
N PHE A 11 7.21 -25.69 -1.37
CA PHE A 11 7.97 -24.48 -1.70
C PHE A 11 7.08 -23.26 -1.93
N ALA A 12 6.03 -23.40 -2.75
CA ALA A 12 5.10 -22.31 -3.03
C ALA A 12 4.37 -21.86 -1.76
N LYS A 13 3.95 -22.79 -0.90
CA LYS A 13 3.32 -22.48 0.39
C LYS A 13 4.28 -21.72 1.31
N SER A 14 5.52 -22.22 1.50
CA SER A 14 6.48 -21.58 2.41
C SER A 14 6.83 -20.16 1.95
N LEU A 15 7.06 -19.96 0.65
CA LEU A 15 7.36 -18.64 0.09
C LEU A 15 6.18 -17.68 0.29
N ARG A 16 4.96 -18.08 -0.11
CA ARG A 16 3.76 -17.24 0.04
C ARG A 16 3.51 -16.86 1.51
N LEU A 17 3.63 -17.82 2.43
CA LEU A 17 3.46 -17.56 3.86
C LEU A 17 4.48 -16.54 4.36
N GLN A 18 5.74 -16.64 3.93
CA GLN A 18 6.78 -15.69 4.30
C GLN A 18 6.43 -14.27 3.80
N CYS A 19 6.11 -14.12 2.51
CA CYS A 19 5.76 -12.82 1.93
C CYS A 19 4.53 -12.19 2.61
N MET A 20 3.48 -12.97 2.87
CA MET A 20 2.29 -12.45 3.53
C MET A 20 2.57 -12.04 4.98
N LYS A 21 3.33 -12.84 5.73
CA LYS A 21 3.71 -12.50 7.10
C LYS A 21 4.60 -11.26 7.15
N GLU A 22 5.50 -11.10 6.19
CA GLU A 22 6.34 -9.89 6.09
C GLU A 22 5.49 -8.64 5.87
N HIS A 23 4.60 -8.65 4.87
CA HIS A 23 3.76 -7.50 4.56
C HIS A 23 2.74 -7.16 5.65
N LEU A 24 2.24 -8.16 6.37
CA LEU A 24 1.33 -7.97 7.50
C LEU A 24 2.06 -7.67 8.82
N GLY A 25 3.40 -7.70 8.87
CA GLY A 25 4.15 -7.44 10.11
C GLY A 25 4.07 -8.56 11.15
N LEU A 26 3.85 -9.80 10.71
CA LEU A 26 3.70 -11.00 11.55
C LEU A 26 5.01 -11.74 11.79
N LEU A 27 6.11 -11.29 11.20
CA LEU A 27 7.45 -11.85 11.45
C LEU A 27 8.03 -11.29 12.76
N PRO A 28 8.79 -12.10 13.53
CA PRO A 28 9.34 -11.68 14.82
C PRO A 28 10.34 -10.51 14.71
N ASP A 29 10.98 -10.36 13.55
CA ASP A 29 11.95 -9.32 13.20
C ASP A 29 11.36 -8.25 12.27
N ALA A 30 10.02 -8.20 12.13
CA ALA A 30 9.37 -7.19 11.32
C ALA A 30 9.75 -5.78 11.78
N ARG A 31 10.23 -4.94 10.84
CA ARG A 31 10.52 -3.52 11.13
C ARG A 31 9.30 -2.78 11.65
N ARG A 32 8.11 -3.20 11.21
CA ARG A 32 6.82 -2.70 11.66
C ARG A 32 5.95 -3.88 12.07
N PRO A 33 5.97 -4.27 13.35
CA PRO A 33 5.14 -5.35 13.83
C PRO A 33 3.66 -4.94 13.76
N SER A 34 2.78 -5.90 13.50
CA SER A 34 1.35 -5.68 13.65
C SER A 34 0.91 -5.71 15.10
N ASN A 35 -0.14 -4.97 15.41
CA ASN A 35 -0.80 -4.89 16.70
C ASN A 35 -2.19 -5.58 16.68
N PHE A 36 -2.37 -6.63 15.87
CA PHE A 36 -3.62 -7.40 15.88
C PHE A 36 -3.91 -7.93 17.29
N ASN A 37 -5.15 -7.81 17.74
CA ASN A 37 -5.60 -8.32 19.03
C ASN A 37 -5.97 -9.82 18.99
N TYR A 38 -5.69 -10.49 17.87
CA TYR A 38 -5.89 -11.92 17.63
C TYR A 38 -4.74 -12.47 16.79
N ASP A 39 -4.53 -13.79 16.82
CA ASP A 39 -3.54 -14.44 15.97
C ASP A 39 -4.04 -14.50 14.51
N VAL A 40 -3.18 -14.07 13.58
CA VAL A 40 -3.50 -14.00 12.15
C VAL A 40 -2.88 -15.20 11.44
N SER A 41 -3.74 -16.12 10.97
CA SER A 41 -3.29 -17.23 10.13
C SER A 41 -3.32 -16.86 8.65
N CYS A 42 -2.17 -16.96 7.98
CA CYS A 42 -2.05 -16.82 6.53
C CYS A 42 -2.24 -18.15 5.78
N ASP A 43 -2.70 -19.23 6.43
CA ASP A 43 -2.78 -20.56 5.80
C ASP A 43 -3.82 -20.64 4.68
N ASP A 44 -4.94 -19.92 4.83
CA ASP A 44 -6.00 -19.83 3.82
C ASP A 44 -6.03 -18.44 3.17
N PRO A 45 -5.27 -18.21 2.09
CA PRO A 45 -5.11 -16.87 1.51
C PRO A 45 -6.34 -16.33 0.77
N VAL A 46 -7.36 -17.17 0.56
CA VAL A 46 -8.53 -16.84 -0.27
C VAL A 46 -9.84 -16.92 0.50
N SER A 47 -9.80 -17.21 1.81
CA SER A 47 -11.00 -17.06 2.63
C SER A 47 -11.35 -15.59 2.74
N GLU A 48 -12.63 -15.27 2.75
CA GLU A 48 -13.13 -13.90 2.92
C GLU A 48 -12.56 -13.25 4.19
N SER A 49 -12.55 -14.00 5.30
CA SER A 49 -11.99 -13.57 6.58
C SER A 49 -10.51 -13.18 6.54
N PHE A 50 -9.73 -13.72 5.60
CA PHE A 50 -8.33 -13.35 5.43
C PHE A 50 -8.21 -12.24 4.38
N PHE A 51 -8.78 -12.45 3.19
CA PHE A 51 -8.58 -11.54 2.07
C PHE A 51 -9.23 -10.17 2.31
N VAL A 52 -10.47 -10.13 2.82
CA VAL A 52 -11.21 -8.89 3.06
C VAL A 52 -10.83 -8.29 4.41
N ASP A 53 -11.03 -9.05 5.49
CA ASP A 53 -10.97 -8.50 6.85
C ASP A 53 -9.54 -8.29 7.36
N VAL A 54 -8.55 -9.00 6.80
CA VAL A 54 -7.13 -8.84 7.18
C VAL A 54 -6.38 -8.12 6.07
N TRP A 55 -6.27 -8.71 4.88
CA TRP A 55 -5.38 -8.22 3.82
C TRP A 55 -5.82 -6.86 3.27
N GLN A 56 -7.04 -6.77 2.72
CA GLN A 56 -7.56 -5.52 2.16
C GLN A 56 -7.73 -4.44 3.22
N LYS A 57 -8.35 -4.79 4.37
CA LYS A 57 -8.54 -3.84 5.47
C LYS A 57 -7.22 -3.26 5.98
N THR A 58 -6.17 -4.08 6.11
CA THR A 58 -4.83 -3.61 6.51
C THR A 58 -4.25 -2.67 5.45
N ALA A 59 -4.31 -3.06 4.17
CA ALA A 59 -3.81 -2.24 3.07
C ALA A 59 -4.49 -0.85 3.03
N HIS A 60 -5.82 -0.84 3.13
CA HIS A 60 -6.63 0.37 3.12
C HIS A 60 -6.36 1.26 4.34
N SER A 61 -6.40 0.68 5.54
CA SER A 61 -6.13 1.43 6.78
C SER A 61 -4.73 2.04 6.79
N ASN A 62 -3.73 1.28 6.33
CA ASN A 62 -2.36 1.78 6.28
C ASN A 62 -2.22 2.92 5.27
N MET A 63 -2.83 2.78 4.08
CA MET A 63 -2.84 3.82 3.06
C MET A 63 -3.41 5.13 3.63
N LEU A 64 -4.58 5.09 4.28
CA LEU A 64 -5.20 6.28 4.88
C LEU A 64 -4.30 6.96 5.92
N ILE A 65 -3.62 6.18 6.77
CA ILE A 65 -2.69 6.73 7.77
C ILE A 65 -1.49 7.39 7.09
N TYR A 66 -0.91 6.76 6.07
CA TYR A 66 0.22 7.34 5.34
C TYR A 66 -0.18 8.64 4.61
N GLU A 67 -1.34 8.67 3.97
CA GLU A 67 -1.88 9.86 3.31
C GLU A 67 -2.13 10.99 4.32
N GLU A 68 -2.76 10.71 5.46
CA GLU A 68 -3.04 11.72 6.48
C GLU A 68 -1.75 12.26 7.11
N VAL A 69 -0.82 11.37 7.46
CA VAL A 69 0.38 11.75 8.21
C VAL A 69 1.40 12.48 7.32
N PHE A 70 1.58 12.00 6.08
CA PHE A 70 2.68 12.45 5.22
C PHE A 70 2.22 13.14 3.95
N ARG A 71 0.92 13.13 3.63
CA ARG A 71 0.42 13.59 2.33
C ARG A 71 1.14 12.88 1.17
N THR A 72 1.33 11.57 1.31
CA THR A 72 2.03 10.76 0.31
C THR A 72 1.34 10.83 -1.06
N TYR A 73 2.14 10.61 -2.10
CA TYR A 73 1.66 10.38 -3.46
C TYR A 73 2.44 9.18 -4.05
N PRO A 74 1.83 8.37 -4.94
CA PRO A 74 0.51 8.55 -5.58
C PRO A 74 -0.66 8.43 -4.58
N THR A 75 -1.82 9.04 -4.90
CA THR A 75 -3.04 9.08 -4.07
C THR A 75 -4.29 9.26 -4.95
N ASP A 76 -5.43 8.71 -4.55
CA ASP A 76 -6.71 8.89 -5.25
C ASP A 76 -7.35 10.27 -5.01
N ASN A 77 -6.78 11.07 -4.11
CA ASN A 77 -7.24 12.45 -3.86
C ASN A 77 -6.74 13.46 -4.90
N VAL A 78 -5.95 13.01 -5.89
CA VAL A 78 -5.29 13.85 -6.89
C VAL A 78 -5.45 13.21 -8.27
N GLU A 79 -6.34 13.78 -9.10
CA GLU A 79 -6.63 13.25 -10.43
C GLU A 79 -5.98 14.10 -11.54
N THR A 80 -5.45 15.29 -11.21
CA THR A 80 -4.82 16.23 -12.16
C THR A 80 -3.48 16.79 -11.66
N PHE A 81 -2.66 17.35 -12.56
CA PHE A 81 -1.42 18.04 -12.17
C PHE A 81 -1.66 19.31 -11.34
N GLU A 82 -2.75 20.04 -11.58
CA GLU A 82 -3.10 21.22 -10.77
C GLU A 82 -3.42 20.81 -9.32
N GLU A 83 -4.16 19.74 -9.12
CA GLU A 83 -4.42 19.17 -7.79
C GLU A 83 -3.13 18.65 -7.15
N PHE A 84 -2.21 18.08 -7.93
CA PHE A 84 -0.92 17.60 -7.44
C PHE A 84 -0.06 18.74 -6.89
N GLU A 85 0.01 19.88 -7.58
CA GLU A 85 0.70 21.07 -7.09
C GLU A 85 0.07 21.57 -5.77
N LYS A 86 -1.27 21.63 -5.69
CA LYS A 86 -1.98 21.99 -4.46
C LYS A 86 -1.74 21.00 -3.33
N TRP A 87 -1.66 19.71 -3.64
CA TRP A 87 -1.49 18.64 -2.66
C TRP A 87 -0.11 18.68 -2.02
N THR A 88 0.93 18.85 -2.83
CA THR A 88 2.34 18.89 -2.42
C THR A 88 2.78 20.22 -1.82
N GLY A 89 2.07 21.32 -2.12
CA GLY A 89 2.30 22.62 -1.49
C GLY A 89 1.82 22.73 -0.03
N GLN A 90 1.09 21.74 0.48
CA GLN A 90 0.59 21.72 1.86
C GLN A 90 1.56 21.00 2.80
N MET A 91 1.78 21.58 3.98
CA MET A 91 2.63 21.00 5.01
C MET A 91 1.99 19.72 5.59
N PRO A 92 2.70 18.58 5.64
CA PRO A 92 2.18 17.33 6.18
C PRO A 92 2.12 17.34 7.70
N LEU A 93 1.23 16.51 8.28
CA LEU A 93 1.06 16.38 9.74
C LEU A 93 2.37 16.02 10.46
N ALA A 94 3.19 15.17 9.83
CA ALA A 94 4.51 14.80 10.34
C ALA A 94 5.44 16.00 10.59
N GLU A 95 5.27 17.11 9.88
CA GLU A 95 6.09 18.32 10.05
C GLU A 95 5.49 19.29 11.07
N TYR A 96 4.19 19.61 10.97
CA TYR A 96 3.59 20.62 11.85
C TYR A 96 3.15 20.08 13.23
N SER A 97 2.87 18.78 13.35
CA SER A 97 2.55 18.15 14.64
C SER A 97 3.12 16.72 14.75
N PRO A 98 4.45 16.59 14.96
CA PRO A 98 5.10 15.28 15.04
C PRO A 98 4.54 14.35 16.12
N GLN A 99 4.02 14.89 17.23
CA GLN A 99 3.43 14.06 18.30
C GLN A 99 2.14 13.39 17.83
N GLN A 100 1.22 14.14 17.20
CA GLN A 100 -0.02 13.58 16.65
C GLN A 100 0.27 12.61 15.50
N ALA A 101 1.28 12.91 14.68
CA ALA A 101 1.76 12.01 13.65
C ALA A 101 2.20 10.66 14.25
N GLN A 102 3.02 10.69 15.29
CA GLN A 102 3.48 9.47 15.98
C GLN A 102 2.33 8.65 16.58
N GLU A 103 1.29 9.31 17.11
CA GLU A 103 0.12 8.61 17.65
C GLU A 103 -0.60 7.82 16.56
N LYS A 104 -0.92 8.46 15.43
CA LYS A 104 -1.57 7.79 14.29
C LYS A 104 -0.74 6.65 13.71
N LEU A 105 0.58 6.83 13.65
CA LEU A 105 1.50 5.81 13.16
C LEU A 105 1.50 4.54 14.03
N ARG A 106 0.99 4.55 15.27
CA ARG A 106 0.87 3.33 16.10
C ARG A 106 -0.17 2.35 15.58
N ASP A 107 -1.14 2.83 14.81
CA ASP A 107 -2.25 2.02 14.29
C ASP A 107 -1.87 1.25 13.01
N LEU A 108 -0.66 1.47 12.48
CA LEU A 108 -0.15 0.78 11.29
C LEU A 108 0.21 -0.67 11.59
N ASN A 109 -0.23 -1.58 10.71
CA ASN A 109 0.06 -3.01 10.77
C ASN A 109 0.89 -3.44 9.56
N GLY A 110 2.15 -3.82 9.77
CA GLY A 110 3.03 -4.21 8.68
C GLY A 110 3.32 -3.06 7.70
N THR A 111 3.44 -3.38 6.42
CA THR A 111 3.86 -2.44 5.35
C THR A 111 2.93 -2.44 4.14
N LEU A 112 1.92 -3.30 4.12
CA LEU A 112 0.95 -3.37 3.04
C LEU A 112 0.17 -2.06 2.92
N VAL A 113 0.03 -1.53 1.70
CA VAL A 113 -0.80 -0.37 1.40
C VAL A 113 -1.64 -0.66 0.15
N GLU A 114 -2.83 -0.07 0.09
CA GLU A 114 -3.66 -0.12 -1.10
C GLU A 114 -3.04 0.77 -2.20
N PHE A 115 -3.02 0.27 -3.44
CA PHE A 115 -2.46 1.03 -4.56
C PHE A 115 -3.53 1.95 -5.14
N PRO A 116 -3.29 3.27 -5.23
CA PRO A 116 -4.24 4.24 -5.76
C PRO A 116 -4.40 4.07 -7.28
N LEU A 117 -5.64 4.01 -7.74
CA LEU A 117 -5.96 3.77 -9.16
C LEU A 117 -6.38 5.03 -9.92
N ASN A 118 -6.76 6.10 -9.20
CA ASN A 118 -7.23 7.36 -9.75
C ASN A 118 -6.15 8.44 -9.76
N PHE A 119 -4.94 8.17 -9.25
CA PHE A 119 -3.85 9.13 -9.27
C PHE A 119 -3.55 9.61 -10.70
N LEU A 120 -3.70 10.92 -10.92
CA LEU A 120 -3.50 11.57 -12.22
C LEU A 120 -4.32 10.96 -13.38
N CYS A 121 -5.46 10.31 -13.10
CA CYS A 121 -6.27 9.65 -14.12
C CYS A 121 -6.88 10.61 -15.16
N ASN A 122 -7.01 11.89 -14.81
CA ASN A 122 -7.50 12.96 -15.71
C ASN A 122 -6.35 13.75 -16.36
N ALA A 123 -5.10 13.30 -16.23
CA ALA A 123 -3.94 13.91 -16.87
C ALA A 123 -3.42 13.07 -18.05
N ASN A 124 -2.78 13.72 -19.02
CA ASN A 124 -2.02 13.01 -20.04
C ASN A 124 -0.63 12.65 -19.49
N LEU A 125 -0.41 11.36 -19.21
CA LEU A 125 0.86 10.84 -18.67
C LEU A 125 1.90 10.52 -19.76
N THR A 126 1.56 10.68 -21.05
CA THR A 126 2.57 10.49 -22.11
C THR A 126 3.57 11.65 -22.11
N PRO A 127 4.87 11.38 -22.34
CA PRO A 127 5.84 12.44 -22.55
C PRO A 127 5.40 13.42 -23.64
N GLY A 128 5.70 14.70 -23.45
CA GLY A 128 5.45 15.70 -24.49
C GLY A 128 6.31 15.42 -25.73
N ILE A 129 5.75 15.58 -26.92
CA ILE A 129 6.41 15.25 -28.21
C ILE A 129 7.74 15.99 -28.39
N THR A 130 7.91 17.15 -27.75
CA THR A 130 9.13 17.95 -27.81
C THR A 130 10.15 17.63 -26.70
N THR A 131 9.84 16.74 -25.75
CA THR A 131 10.77 16.35 -24.68
C THR A 131 11.69 15.22 -25.16
N LYS A 132 12.80 15.00 -24.46
CA LYS A 132 13.74 13.91 -24.80
C LYS A 132 13.05 12.55 -24.71
N GLU A 133 12.14 12.40 -23.75
CA GLU A 133 11.34 11.22 -23.50
C GLU A 133 10.24 11.04 -24.56
N GLY A 134 9.75 12.12 -25.18
CA GLY A 134 8.84 12.04 -26.33
C GLY A 134 9.51 11.66 -27.65
N LEU A 135 10.83 11.80 -27.74
CA LEU A 135 11.62 11.44 -28.93
C LEU A 135 12.05 9.97 -28.95
N VAL A 136 11.99 9.26 -27.82
CA VAL A 136 12.34 7.83 -27.77
C VAL A 136 11.16 6.96 -28.19
N PRO A 137 11.40 5.77 -28.79
CA PRO A 137 10.32 4.87 -29.16
C PRO A 137 9.51 4.42 -27.94
N ASN A 138 8.19 4.27 -28.10
CA ASN A 138 7.31 3.76 -27.03
C ASN A 138 7.73 2.40 -26.47
N ALA A 139 8.45 1.59 -27.26
CA ALA A 139 9.00 0.30 -26.83
C ALA A 139 10.02 0.40 -25.67
N VAL A 140 10.50 1.60 -25.33
CA VAL A 140 11.32 1.83 -24.13
C VAL A 140 10.45 1.77 -22.86
N PHE A 141 9.15 2.01 -22.96
CA PHE A 141 8.22 2.16 -21.83
C PHE A 141 7.20 1.01 -21.71
N THR A 142 7.26 0.00 -22.58
CA THR A 142 6.36 -1.18 -22.62
C THR A 142 7.15 -2.47 -22.67
#